data_AF-A0A9P3AVI9-F1
#
_entry.id   AF-A0A9P3AVI9-F1
#
_cell.length_a   1.000
_cell.length_b   1.000
_cell.length_c   1.000
_cell.angle_alpha   90.00
_cell.angle_beta   90.00
_cell.angle_gamma   90.00
#
_symmetry.space_group_name_H-M   'P 1'
#
loop_
_entity.id
_entity.type
_entity.pdbx_description
1 polymer ?
#
loop_
_entity_poly.entity_id
_entity_poly.type
_entity_poly.pdbx_seq_one_letter_code
_entity_poly.pdbx_strand_id
1 'polypeptide(L)'
;MDEKIGIPYFYRKDNRYRKFFPDFIFWIKKGNNYKIIFIDPKGTSHADYENKVDDFEKLFLSLNTPYPYKGLNIEFDLRLYTDDTNNPIGGGNIRNIGILMEIFLF
;
A
#
# COMPACT_ATOMS: atom_id res chain seq x y z
N MET A 1 -8.58 -1.77 16.23
CA MET A 1 -9.04 -2.24 14.91
C MET A 1 -9.64 -3.62 15.10
N ASP A 2 -10.80 -3.95 14.53
CA ASP A 2 -11.29 -5.32 14.54
C ASP A 2 -10.30 -6.24 13.79
N GLU A 3 -9.75 -7.27 14.45
CA GLU A 3 -8.80 -8.26 13.88
C GLU A 3 -9.36 -9.03 12.66
N LYS A 4 -10.64 -8.82 12.34
CA LYS A 4 -11.36 -9.50 11.27
C LYS A 4 -11.13 -8.90 9.89
N ILE A 5 -10.73 -7.62 9.77
CA ILE A 5 -10.57 -6.93 8.49
C ILE A 5 -9.08 -6.61 8.24
N GLY A 6 -8.33 -7.64 7.85
CA GLY A 6 -6.95 -7.50 7.40
C GLY A 6 -6.83 -7.78 5.91
N ILE A 7 -5.91 -7.10 5.24
CA ILE A 7 -5.65 -7.28 3.80
C ILE A 7 -4.80 -8.56 3.64
N PRO A 8 -5.28 -9.58 2.93
CA PRO A 8 -4.53 -10.81 2.78
C PRO A 8 -3.34 -10.61 1.82
N TYR A 9 -2.20 -11.19 2.17
CA TYR A 9 -1.03 -11.26 1.29
C TYR A 9 -0.30 -12.59 1.50
N PHE A 10 0.41 -13.03 0.47
CA PHE A 10 1.15 -14.28 0.45
C PHE A 10 2.59 -14.04 0.91
N TYR A 11 2.92 -14.53 2.10
CA TYR A 11 4.25 -14.39 2.67
C TYR A 11 5.17 -15.49 2.15
N ARG A 12 5.97 -15.17 1.12
CA ARG A 12 6.83 -16.14 0.40
C ARG A 12 7.81 -16.87 1.31
N LYS A 13 8.37 -16.18 2.31
CA LYS A 13 9.38 -16.75 3.23
C LYS A 13 8.85 -17.97 4.00
N ASP A 14 7.60 -17.94 4.44
CA ASP A 14 6.98 -19.02 5.20
C ASP A 14 5.96 -19.82 4.36
N ASN A 15 5.86 -19.55 3.05
CA ASN A 15 4.93 -20.19 2.12
C ASN A 15 3.47 -20.20 2.64
N ARG A 16 2.99 -19.10 3.21
CA ARG A 16 1.65 -19.01 3.83
C ARG A 16 0.99 -17.65 3.64
N TYR A 17 -0.33 -17.62 3.68
CA TYR A 17 -1.07 -16.37 3.73
C TYR A 17 -0.99 -15.72 5.12
N ARG A 18 -0.79 -14.40 5.12
CA ARG A 18 -0.82 -13.53 6.29
C ARG A 18 -1.79 -12.38 6.06
N LYS A 19 -2.10 -11.65 7.12
CA LYS A 19 -2.93 -10.45 7.08
C LYS A 19 -2.07 -9.23 7.36
N PHE A 20 -2.19 -8.23 6.49
CA PHE A 20 -1.66 -6.90 6.67
C PHE A 20 -2.72 -6.01 7.32
N PHE A 21 -2.33 -5.31 8.39
CA PHE A 21 -3.17 -4.35 9.10
C PHE A 21 -2.45 -3.01 9.07
N PRO A 22 -2.90 -2.04 8.27
CA PRO A 22 -2.29 -0.71 8.24
C PRO A 22 -2.57 0.05 9.54
N ASP A 23 -1.60 0.83 10.00
CA ASP A 23 -1.76 1.69 11.18
C ASP A 23 -2.77 2.82 10.96
N PHE A 24 -2.83 3.36 9.73
CA PHE A 24 -3.77 4.43 9.38
C PHE A 24 -4.50 4.14 8.07
N ILE A 25 -5.77 4.54 8.02
CA ILE A 25 -6.57 4.54 6.79
C ILE A 25 -7.23 5.91 6.67
N PHE A 26 -6.94 6.62 5.59
CA PHE A 26 -7.58 7.88 5.25
C PHE A 26 -8.59 7.68 4.13
N TRP A 27 -9.76 8.30 4.28
CA TRP A 27 -10.72 8.46 3.19
C TRP A 27 -10.86 9.94 2.86
N ILE A 28 -10.72 10.30 1.60
CA ILE A 28 -10.87 11.67 1.12
C ILE A 28 -11.96 11.68 0.05
N LYS A 29 -12.91 12.60 0.16
CA LYS A 29 -14.02 12.74 -0.79
C LYS A 29 -13.97 14.09 -1.49
N LYS A 30 -14.09 14.07 -2.82
CA LYS A 30 -14.31 15.25 -3.65
C LYS A 30 -15.38 14.95 -4.70
N GLY A 31 -16.61 15.44 -4.45
CA GLY A 31 -17.77 15.11 -5.28
C GLY A 31 -18.03 13.60 -5.28
N ASN A 32 -18.02 12.99 -6.47
CA ASN A 32 -18.16 11.53 -6.65
C ASN A 32 -16.83 10.78 -6.58
N ASN A 33 -15.70 11.48 -6.46
CA ASN A 33 -14.39 10.86 -6.37
C ASN A 33 -14.02 10.60 -4.91
N TYR A 34 -13.57 9.39 -4.63
CA TYR A 34 -13.09 8.94 -3.33
C TYR A 34 -11.66 8.45 -3.48
N LYS A 35 -10.81 8.81 -2.53
CA LYS A 35 -9.46 8.27 -2.41
C LYS A 35 -9.32 7.60 -1.04
N ILE A 36 -8.97 6.32 -1.05
CA ILE A 36 -8.72 5.52 0.14
C ILE A 36 -7.22 5.26 0.21
N ILE A 37 -6.57 5.77 1.25
CA ILE A 37 -5.12 5.71 1.43
C ILE A 37 -4.82 4.86 2.66
N PHE A 38 -4.10 3.76 2.47
CA PHE A 38 -3.61 2.91 3.55
C PHE A 38 -2.16 3.31 3.88
N ILE A 39 -1.88 3.60 5.15
CA ILE A 39 -0.54 4.01 5.60
C ILE A 39 -0.05 3.09 6.72
N ASP A 40 1.17 2.59 6.56
CA ASP A 40 1.88 1.73 7.51
C ASP A 40 3.31 2.29 7.73
N PRO A 41 3.52 3.14 8.74
CA PRO A 41 4.85 3.57 9.14
C PRO A 41 5.60 2.45 9.88
N LYS A 42 6.57 1.80 9.19
CA LYS A 42 7.51 0.78 9.71
C LYS A 42 6.85 -0.37 10.50
N GLY A 43 6.59 -1.48 9.82
CA GLY A 43 6.30 -2.77 10.48
C GLY A 43 7.09 -3.99 9.99
N THR A 44 7.78 -3.94 8.84
CA THR A 44 8.16 -5.20 8.15
C THR A 44 9.46 -5.11 7.32
N SER A 45 10.20 -6.21 7.23
CA SER A 45 11.44 -6.33 6.44
C SER A 45 11.21 -6.13 4.94
N HIS A 46 12.26 -5.79 4.17
CA HIS A 46 12.16 -5.56 2.70
C HIS A 46 11.44 -6.68 1.93
N ALA A 47 11.70 -7.95 2.25
CA ALA A 47 11.05 -9.08 1.58
C ALA A 47 9.55 -9.20 1.92
N ASP A 48 9.15 -8.71 3.09
CA ASP A 48 7.75 -8.70 3.52
C ASP A 48 7.00 -7.49 2.89
N TYR A 49 7.71 -6.38 2.68
CA TYR A 49 7.23 -5.22 1.91
C TYR A 49 6.82 -5.62 0.48
N GLU A 50 7.69 -6.29 -0.27
CA GLU A 50 7.40 -6.65 -1.67
C GLU A 50 6.16 -7.55 -1.78
N ASN A 51 6.02 -8.53 -0.88
CA ASN A 51 4.87 -9.43 -0.87
C ASN A 51 3.55 -8.69 -0.58
N LYS A 52 3.57 -7.70 0.33
CA LYS A 52 2.40 -6.87 0.63
C LYS A 52 1.99 -6.05 -0.60
N VAL A 53 2.94 -5.38 -1.26
CA VAL A 53 2.67 -4.56 -2.45
C VAL A 53 2.13 -5.42 -3.58
N ASP A 54 2.79 -6.55 -3.88
CA ASP A 54 2.41 -7.45 -4.98
C ASP A 54 0.97 -7.95 -4.85
N ASP A 55 0.54 -8.36 -3.66
CA ASP A 55 -0.84 -8.86 -3.47
C ASP A 55 -1.86 -7.74 -3.26
N PHE A 56 -1.44 -6.59 -2.72
CA PHE A 56 -2.30 -5.40 -2.68
C PHE A 56 -2.66 -4.94 -4.10
N GLU A 57 -1.68 -4.90 -5.01
CA GLU A 57 -1.90 -4.60 -6.43
C GLU A 57 -2.88 -5.58 -7.10
N LYS A 58 -2.82 -6.87 -6.75
CA LYS A 58 -3.77 -7.88 -7.26
C LYS A 58 -5.18 -7.70 -6.70
N LEU A 59 -5.32 -7.27 -5.45
CA LEU A 59 -6.64 -7.09 -4.83
C LEU A 59 -7.34 -5.83 -5.36
N PHE A 60 -6.57 -4.78 -5.63
CA PHE A 60 -7.11 -3.48 -6.03
C PHE A 60 -6.86 -3.13 -7.50
N LEU A 61 -6.40 -4.12 -8.29
CA LEU A 61 -6.21 -4.30 -9.75
C LEU A 61 -6.01 -3.07 -10.68
N SER A 62 -5.73 -1.91 -10.12
CA SER A 62 -5.79 -0.62 -10.78
C SER A 62 -5.37 0.49 -9.81
N LEU A 63 -4.21 0.33 -9.16
CA LEU A 63 -3.64 1.45 -8.40
C LEU A 63 -3.52 2.66 -9.33
N ASN A 64 -3.92 3.83 -8.85
CA ASN A 64 -3.98 5.08 -9.61
C ASN A 64 -5.00 5.12 -10.77
N THR A 65 -5.93 4.16 -10.88
CA THR A 65 -7.08 4.25 -11.78
C THR A 65 -8.38 4.13 -10.98
N PRO A 66 -9.38 5.01 -11.18
CA PRO A 66 -10.60 4.97 -10.39
C PRO A 66 -11.44 3.71 -10.65
N TYR A 67 -11.79 3.01 -9.59
CA TYR A 67 -12.73 1.90 -9.57
C TYR A 67 -14.18 2.41 -9.43
N PRO A 68 -15.04 2.23 -10.44
CA PRO A 68 -16.42 2.69 -10.38
C PRO A 68 -17.24 1.79 -9.45
N TYR A 69 -17.88 2.37 -8.44
CA TYR A 69 -18.75 1.64 -7.51
C TYR A 69 -19.94 2.50 -7.09
N LYS A 70 -21.17 2.07 -7.44
CA LYS A 70 -22.43 2.75 -7.07
C LYS A 70 -22.44 4.26 -7.39
N GLY A 71 -21.88 4.65 -8.54
CA GLY A 71 -21.80 6.05 -8.97
C GLY A 71 -20.63 6.84 -8.35
N LEU A 72 -19.76 6.18 -7.58
CA LEU A 72 -18.52 6.73 -7.06
C LEU A 72 -17.34 6.25 -7.89
N ASN A 73 -16.29 7.07 -7.95
CA ASN A 73 -15.00 6.73 -8.54
C ASN A 73 -14.01 6.56 -7.38
N ILE A 74 -13.59 5.33 -7.09
CA ILE A 74 -12.76 5.01 -5.92
C ILE A 74 -11.32 4.73 -6.34
N GLU A 75 -10.38 5.53 -5.87
CA GLU A 75 -8.95 5.31 -6.03
C GLU A 75 -8.36 4.73 -4.75
N PHE A 76 -7.49 3.73 -4.89
CA PHE A 76 -6.76 3.12 -3.78
C PHE A 76 -5.27 3.48 -3.86
N ASP A 77 -4.70 3.87 -2.73
CA ASP A 77 -3.29 4.21 -2.56
C ASP A 77 -2.72 3.47 -1.33
N LEU A 78 -1.51 2.94 -1.43
CA LEU A 78 -0.81 2.24 -0.35
C LEU A 78 0.55 2.91 -0.13
N ARG A 79 0.77 3.42 1.09
CA ARG A 79 2.00 4.10 1.49
C ARG A 79 2.66 3.36 2.64
N LEU A 80 3.83 2.80 2.38
CA LEU A 80 4.66 2.12 3.36
C LEU A 80 5.88 3.02 3.61
N TYR A 81 6.04 3.51 4.84
CA TYR A 81 7.15 4.40 5.17
C TYR A 81 8.26 3.65 5.90
N THR A 82 9.51 3.89 5.50
CA THR A 82 10.70 3.45 6.21
C THR A 82 11.60 4.63 6.57
N ASP A 83 11.76 4.90 7.87
CA ASP A 83 12.86 5.70 8.40
C ASP A 83 14.21 4.97 8.22
N ASP A 84 14.91 5.26 7.13
CA ASP A 84 16.27 4.76 6.89
C ASP A 84 17.24 5.93 7.01
N THR A 85 17.53 6.33 8.23
CA THR A 85 18.62 7.28 8.53
C THR A 85 20.01 6.63 8.58
N ASN A 86 20.18 5.35 8.23
CA ASN A 86 21.47 4.64 8.41
C ASN A 86 21.85 3.57 7.36
N ASN A 87 21.56 3.73 6.06
CA ASN A 87 22.48 3.23 5.01
C ASN A 87 22.06 3.62 3.58
N PRO A 88 22.96 4.19 2.76
CA PRO A 88 22.80 4.18 1.31
C PRO A 88 23.34 2.85 0.74
N ILE A 89 22.61 2.30 -0.24
CA ILE A 89 23.01 1.29 -1.24
C ILE A 89 22.73 -0.20 -0.91
N GLY A 90 21.97 -0.83 -1.82
CA GLY A 90 21.97 -2.28 -2.04
C GLY A 90 21.11 -2.65 -3.26
N GLY A 91 21.72 -2.67 -4.45
CA GLY A 91 21.04 -2.82 -5.74
C GLY A 91 20.22 -4.10 -5.91
N GLY A 92 18.96 -3.93 -6.23
CA GLY A 92 18.06 -4.91 -6.85
C GLY A 92 17.12 -4.13 -7.74
N ASN A 93 16.84 -4.63 -8.95
CA ASN A 93 16.06 -3.95 -9.98
C ASN A 93 14.85 -3.20 -9.41
N ILE A 94 15.02 -1.88 -9.29
CA ILE A 94 13.97 -0.93 -9.02
C ILE A 94 12.96 -1.03 -10.16
N ARG A 95 11.94 -1.87 -10.00
CA ARG A 95 10.67 -1.61 -10.65
C ARG A 95 10.35 -0.17 -10.26
N ASN A 96 10.25 0.72 -11.25
CA ASN A 96 9.83 2.10 -11.09
C ASN A 96 8.38 2.12 -10.56
N ILE A 97 8.20 1.75 -9.31
CA ILE A 97 7.01 1.98 -8.51
C ILE A 97 7.49 3.12 -7.61
N GLY A 98 7.23 4.34 -8.07
CA GLY A 98 7.91 5.54 -7.60
C GLY A 98 7.92 5.64 -6.08
N ILE A 99 9.12 5.57 -5.51
CA ILE A 99 9.47 6.37 -4.34
C ILE A 99 9.50 7.81 -4.84
N LEU A 100 8.32 8.39 -5.09
CA LEU A 100 8.16 9.83 -5.15
C LEU A 100 7.93 10.29 -3.73
N MET A 101 9.05 10.52 -3.03
CA MET A 101 9.13 11.40 -1.87
C MET A 101 8.93 12.88 -2.28
N GLU A 102 8.00 13.16 -3.19
CA GLU A 102 7.48 14.50 -3.45
C GLU A 102 6.08 14.37 -4.01
N ILE A 103 5.07 14.44 -3.15
CA ILE A 103 3.88 15.27 -3.42
C ILE A 103 3.52 15.91 -2.08
N PHE A 104 4.04 17.11 -1.87
CA PHE A 104 3.46 18.06 -0.93
C PHE A 104 2.01 18.31 -1.36
N LEU A 105 1.11 18.12 -0.39
CA LEU A 105 -0.14 18.85 -0.16
C LEU A 105 -1.05 19.18 -1.37
N PHE A 106 -2.26 18.62 -1.27
CA PHE A 106 -3.54 18.93 -1.92
C PHE A 106 -3.89 18.20 -3.21
#